data_AF-H3GLJ3-F1
#
_entry.id   AF-H3GLJ3-F1
#
_cell.length_a   1.000
_cell.length_b   1.000
_cell.length_c   1.000
_cell.angle_alpha   90.00
_cell.angle_beta   90.00
_cell.angle_gamma   90.00
#
_symmetry.space_group_name_H-M   'P 1'
#
loop_
_entity.id
_entity.type
_entity.pdbx_description
1 polymer ?
#
loop_
_entity_poly.entity_id
_entity_poly.type
_entity_poly.pdbx_seq_one_letter_code
_entity_poly.pdbx_strand_id
1 'polypeptide(L)'
;MKIFVPVAVAAASISVASGTTSWINGLTPTTNTDSYHMKPVHVVHARAQSDAPVWVPSLNAFGSKYGGATDALKFRGALDTVNTASVEGALMYVQAEGIDYSQRADTLDVRCARKNWMQYIVFYDIVFVQTNETVAEYDSEYGPMLPMDGGQCTPISGTNVFSKECVSLNGNSSVPDIGPFVGAGLKDSNIRAPYPNCWWYSFPNTCPLSTWKTKTEDCRAKTRQGQCDFGVLPDGIKCTYNYRILGYVPIDDVVGITAMTYKNDSVTNYPSFYEFCKDGGVEFNTTASGVQSIDFWKTPLSQVENAARAKALVDTYAALLASKKSTQISSDMFGHMQALPTVASLTGENPPCYKNVKECASAAHGCKRELYGQICTVCTADSAGCVKAPTGVSFPTLAKATVLDSESGSTGSSGSGENITTATTSGVANLATTVGALAVSFGLTFLMG
;
A
#
# COMPACT_ATOMS: atom_id res chain seq x y z
N MET A 1 -47.78 -4.10 31.70
CA MET A 1 -47.46 -3.76 30.30
C MET A 1 -46.39 -2.66 30.34
N LYS A 2 -45.11 -3.00 30.16
CA LYS A 2 -44.00 -2.02 30.17
C LYS A 2 -43.65 -1.70 28.73
N ILE A 3 -43.81 -0.45 28.33
CA ILE A 3 -43.51 0.05 26.99
C ILE A 3 -42.01 0.36 26.94
N PHE A 4 -41.27 -0.33 26.08
CA PHE A 4 -39.89 0.02 25.73
C PHE A 4 -39.93 1.03 24.58
N VAL A 5 -39.37 2.22 24.81
CA VAL A 5 -39.09 3.20 23.76
C VAL A 5 -37.62 3.05 23.38
N PRO A 6 -37.27 2.70 22.13
CA PRO A 6 -35.88 2.66 21.70
C PRO A 6 -35.37 4.09 21.53
N VAL A 7 -34.35 4.45 22.30
CA VAL A 7 -33.57 5.67 22.09
C VAL A 7 -32.66 5.43 20.90
N ALA A 8 -33.01 6.01 19.75
CA ALA A 8 -32.13 6.06 18.60
C ALA A 8 -30.98 7.03 18.90
N VAL A 9 -29.79 6.48 19.12
CA VAL A 9 -28.55 7.28 19.18
C VAL A 9 -28.18 7.61 17.74
N ALA A 10 -28.53 8.80 17.28
CA ALA A 10 -28.03 9.34 16.01
C ALA A 10 -26.53 9.61 16.15
N ALA A 11 -25.71 8.81 15.49
CA ALA A 11 -24.30 9.13 15.29
C ALA A 11 -24.22 10.40 14.45
N ALA A 12 -23.79 11.51 15.07
CA ALA A 12 -23.52 12.74 14.36
C ALA A 12 -22.29 12.52 13.46
N SER A 13 -22.54 12.29 12.17
CA SER A 13 -21.51 12.34 11.13
C SER A 13 -21.12 13.79 10.90
N ILE A 14 -20.10 14.25 11.63
CA ILE A 14 -19.42 15.51 11.30
C ILE A 14 -18.66 15.27 10.00
N SER A 15 -19.27 15.65 8.87
CA SER A 15 -18.56 15.75 7.59
C SER A 15 -17.66 16.99 7.67
N VAL A 16 -16.44 16.79 8.14
CA VAL A 16 -15.37 17.77 7.92
C VAL A 16 -15.11 17.77 6.43
N ALA A 17 -15.25 18.92 5.77
CA ALA A 17 -14.92 19.07 4.36
C ALA A 17 -13.46 18.60 4.17
N SER A 18 -13.32 17.44 3.55
CA SER A 18 -12.05 16.80 3.29
C SER A 18 -11.27 17.69 2.32
N GLY A 19 -10.18 18.31 2.78
CA GLY A 19 -9.22 19.03 1.93
C GLY A 19 -8.41 18.09 1.00
N THR A 20 -8.97 16.95 0.63
CA THR A 20 -8.31 15.87 -0.12
C THR A 20 -7.96 16.27 -1.53
N THR A 21 -8.92 16.79 -2.28
CA THR A 21 -8.62 17.41 -3.58
C THR A 21 -7.64 18.57 -3.47
N SER A 22 -7.68 19.33 -2.36
CA SER A 22 -6.80 20.50 -2.20
C SER A 22 -5.32 20.14 -2.18
N TRP A 23 -4.96 18.96 -1.63
CA TRP A 23 -3.58 18.50 -1.63
C TRP A 23 -3.12 18.15 -3.05
N ILE A 24 -3.85 17.30 -3.76
CA ILE A 24 -3.49 16.90 -5.14
C ILE A 24 -3.48 18.11 -6.07
N ASN A 25 -4.46 19.02 -5.95
CA ASN A 25 -4.52 20.26 -6.72
C ASN A 25 -3.36 21.22 -6.39
N GLY A 26 -2.75 21.08 -5.21
CA GLY A 26 -1.56 21.83 -4.80
C GLY A 26 -0.25 21.24 -5.32
N LEU A 27 -0.26 20.04 -5.91
CA LEU A 27 0.92 19.43 -6.52
C LEU A 27 1.22 20.09 -7.88
N THR A 28 2.50 20.31 -8.14
CA THR A 28 2.98 20.93 -9.38
C THR A 28 2.87 19.93 -10.53
N PRO A 29 2.04 20.20 -11.57
CA PRO A 29 1.95 19.33 -12.73
C PRO A 29 3.22 19.41 -13.59
N THR A 30 3.59 18.30 -14.20
CA THR A 30 4.60 18.28 -15.26
C THR A 30 3.94 18.46 -16.62
N THR A 31 4.49 19.34 -17.46
CA THR A 31 4.05 19.51 -18.85
C THR A 31 4.62 18.38 -19.71
N ASN A 32 3.73 17.63 -20.37
CA ASN A 32 4.08 16.56 -21.29
C ASN A 32 3.38 16.77 -22.64
N THR A 33 3.97 16.23 -23.71
CA THR A 33 3.51 16.41 -25.10
C THR A 33 2.78 15.20 -25.67
N ASP A 34 2.69 14.08 -24.93
CA ASP A 34 2.11 12.86 -25.46
C ASP A 34 0.58 12.95 -25.54
N SER A 35 0.02 12.19 -26.48
CA SER A 35 -1.42 12.19 -26.75
C SER A 35 -2.24 11.52 -25.64
N TYR A 36 -1.62 10.64 -24.86
CA TYR A 36 -2.26 9.96 -23.73
C TYR A 36 -1.32 9.81 -22.54
N HIS A 37 -1.89 10.04 -21.37
CA HIS A 37 -1.35 9.64 -20.08
C HIS A 37 -2.50 9.12 -19.22
N MET A 38 -2.20 8.10 -18.41
CA MET A 38 -3.10 7.65 -17.36
C MET A 38 -3.54 8.86 -16.52
N LYS A 39 -4.84 8.93 -16.20
CA LYS A 39 -5.35 9.99 -15.33
C LYS A 39 -4.98 9.65 -13.88
N PRO A 40 -4.49 10.64 -13.09
CA PRO A 40 -4.13 10.41 -11.70
C PRO A 40 -5.25 9.77 -10.90
N VAL A 41 -4.88 8.75 -10.11
CA VAL A 41 -5.79 8.03 -9.22
C VAL A 41 -5.37 8.30 -7.79
N HIS A 42 -6.34 8.75 -6.99
CA HIS A 42 -6.23 9.06 -5.57
C HIS A 42 -6.69 7.88 -4.72
N VAL A 43 -5.83 7.38 -3.85
CA VAL A 43 -6.08 6.20 -2.99
C VAL A 43 -5.58 6.43 -1.58
N VAL A 44 -6.12 5.68 -0.63
CA VAL A 44 -5.62 5.63 0.74
C VAL A 44 -5.14 4.22 1.05
N HIS A 45 -3.86 4.10 1.39
CA HIS A 45 -3.26 2.84 1.80
C HIS A 45 -2.82 2.91 3.26
N ALA A 46 -2.55 1.75 3.83
CA ALA A 46 -2.04 1.60 5.19
C ALA A 46 -0.79 0.71 5.22
N ARG A 47 0.09 0.94 6.19
CA ARG A 47 1.30 0.13 6.39
C ARG A 47 1.55 -0.12 7.87
N ALA A 48 1.80 -1.37 8.24
CA ALA A 48 2.30 -1.72 9.56
C ALA A 48 3.80 -1.35 9.65
N GLN A 49 4.18 -0.56 10.66
CA GLN A 49 5.53 0.01 10.80
C GLN A 49 6.02 -0.11 12.24
N SER A 50 7.34 -0.14 12.40
CA SER A 50 8.00 -0.16 13.71
C SER A 50 8.20 1.21 14.32
N ASP A 51 8.18 2.26 13.50
CA ASP A 51 8.34 3.63 13.92
C ASP A 51 7.10 4.48 13.62
N ALA A 52 6.90 5.49 14.45
CA ALA A 52 5.96 6.55 14.16
C ALA A 52 6.59 7.51 13.14
N PRO A 53 5.84 7.96 12.12
CA PRO A 53 6.24 9.06 11.26
C PRO A 53 6.64 10.31 12.06
N VAL A 54 7.67 11.00 11.61
CA VAL A 54 8.15 12.24 12.24
C VAL A 54 7.61 13.45 11.49
N TRP A 55 7.18 14.49 12.22
CA TRP A 55 6.79 15.75 11.59
C TRP A 55 8.02 16.49 11.04
N VAL A 56 7.94 16.96 9.81
CA VAL A 56 8.99 17.69 9.10
C VAL A 56 8.49 19.12 8.83
N PRO A 57 8.83 20.11 9.69
CA PRO A 57 8.23 21.45 9.62
C PRO A 57 8.47 22.18 8.31
N SER A 58 9.64 22.02 7.69
CA SER A 58 10.00 22.64 6.42
C SER A 58 9.13 22.17 5.24
N LEU A 59 8.63 20.94 5.32
CA LEU A 59 7.73 20.35 4.33
C LEU A 59 6.25 20.47 4.72
N ASN A 60 5.97 20.88 5.97
CA ASN A 60 4.62 20.81 6.56
C ASN A 60 3.98 19.41 6.33
N ALA A 61 4.78 18.36 6.53
CA ALA A 61 4.39 16.98 6.25
C ALA A 61 5.08 16.01 7.20
N PHE A 62 4.52 14.81 7.34
CA PHE A 62 5.20 13.70 7.99
C PHE A 62 6.22 13.04 7.05
N GLY A 63 7.32 12.55 7.60
CA GLY A 63 8.34 11.77 6.92
C GLY A 63 8.78 10.55 7.72
N SER A 64 9.65 9.74 7.12
CA SER A 64 10.22 8.56 7.78
C SER A 64 11.27 8.95 8.82
N LYS A 65 11.23 8.32 10.00
CA LYS A 65 12.27 8.45 11.01
C LYS A 65 13.62 7.92 10.52
N TYR A 66 13.59 6.93 9.61
CA TYR A 66 14.77 6.27 9.06
C TYR A 66 15.22 6.83 7.71
N GLY A 67 14.56 7.88 7.19
CA GLY A 67 14.86 8.36 5.84
C GLY A 67 16.21 9.04 5.69
N GLY A 68 16.82 9.52 6.78
CA GLY A 68 18.15 10.16 6.77
C GLY A 68 18.12 11.58 7.35
N ALA A 69 19.22 12.32 7.15
CA ALA A 69 19.43 13.62 7.80
C ALA A 69 18.64 14.78 7.18
N THR A 70 18.38 14.77 5.87
CA THR A 70 17.69 15.85 5.18
C THR A 70 16.19 15.60 5.09
N ASP A 71 15.42 16.67 4.90
CA ASP A 71 13.96 16.57 4.84
C ASP A 71 13.47 15.84 3.58
N ALA A 72 14.15 16.05 2.44
CA ALA A 72 13.91 15.29 1.22
C ALA A 72 14.18 13.78 1.41
N LEU A 73 15.21 13.43 2.20
CA LEU A 73 15.54 12.05 2.54
C LEU A 73 14.49 11.41 3.45
N LYS A 74 13.98 12.14 4.45
CA LYS A 74 12.84 11.71 5.29
C LYS A 74 11.59 11.47 4.46
N PHE A 75 11.31 12.35 3.49
CA PHE A 75 10.20 12.18 2.56
C PHE A 75 10.40 11.00 1.60
N ARG A 76 11.60 10.78 1.07
CA ARG A 76 11.88 9.59 0.25
C ARG A 76 11.70 8.30 1.06
N GLY A 77 12.25 8.27 2.27
CA GLY A 77 12.35 7.05 3.07
C GLY A 77 11.02 6.41 3.50
N ALA A 78 9.88 7.08 3.39
CA ALA A 78 8.62 6.48 3.85
C ALA A 78 7.98 5.53 2.82
N LEU A 79 8.26 5.71 1.52
CA LEU A 79 7.81 4.81 0.43
C LEU A 79 8.96 4.36 -0.51
N ASP A 80 10.23 4.39 -0.08
CA ASP A 80 11.39 4.01 -0.91
C ASP A 80 11.47 2.49 -1.15
N THR A 81 10.74 1.98 -2.15
CA THR A 81 10.68 0.54 -2.49
C THR A 81 10.11 -0.29 -1.34
N VAL A 82 8.81 -0.12 -1.06
CA VAL A 82 8.09 -0.81 0.02
C VAL A 82 6.75 -1.37 -0.42
N ASN A 83 6.21 -2.27 0.40
CA ASN A 83 4.81 -2.66 0.30
C ASN A 83 3.90 -1.86 1.25
N THR A 84 2.67 -1.66 0.80
CA THR A 84 1.54 -1.19 1.61
C THR A 84 0.36 -2.15 1.43
N ALA A 85 -0.70 -1.97 2.21
CA ALA A 85 -1.94 -2.72 2.08
C ALA A 85 -3.13 -1.77 1.94
N SER A 86 -4.24 -2.29 1.44
CA SER A 86 -5.55 -1.64 1.57
C SER A 86 -5.86 -1.40 3.04
N VAL A 87 -6.57 -0.33 3.37
CA VAL A 87 -7.02 -0.05 4.76
C VAL A 87 -7.81 -1.25 5.32
N GLU A 88 -8.64 -1.85 4.49
CA GLU A 88 -9.45 -3.04 4.78
C GLU A 88 -8.62 -4.29 5.13
N GLY A 89 -7.36 -4.32 4.70
CA GLY A 89 -6.44 -5.45 4.84
C GLY A 89 -5.23 -5.15 5.72
N ALA A 90 -5.14 -3.96 6.33
CA ALA A 90 -3.93 -3.49 7.00
C ALA A 90 -3.50 -4.37 8.18
N LEU A 91 -4.47 -5.00 8.87
CA LEU A 91 -4.23 -5.89 10.00
C LEU A 91 -3.91 -7.33 9.57
N MET A 92 -4.02 -7.67 8.28
CA MET A 92 -3.75 -9.02 7.79
C MET A 92 -2.29 -9.43 8.06
N TYR A 93 -1.32 -8.56 7.77
CA TYR A 93 0.10 -8.84 8.06
C TYR A 93 0.39 -8.91 9.57
N VAL A 94 -0.23 -8.00 10.34
CA VAL A 94 -0.14 -7.99 11.81
C VAL A 94 -0.60 -9.34 12.36
N GLN A 95 -1.77 -9.83 11.94
CA GLN A 95 -2.32 -11.10 12.39
C GLN A 95 -1.54 -12.33 11.87
N ALA A 96 -1.30 -12.39 10.55
CA ALA A 96 -0.75 -13.59 9.91
C ALA A 96 0.72 -13.83 10.23
N GLU A 97 1.47 -12.77 10.53
CA GLU A 97 2.93 -12.85 10.71
C GLU A 97 3.47 -12.02 11.88
N GLY A 98 2.75 -10.97 12.28
CA GLY A 98 3.24 -10.00 13.25
C GLY A 98 3.14 -10.44 14.70
N ILE A 99 2.01 -11.06 15.05
CA ILE A 99 1.62 -11.24 16.44
C ILE A 99 1.72 -12.66 16.98
N ASP A 100 1.84 -13.68 16.13
CA ASP A 100 1.81 -15.07 16.58
C ASP A 100 3.00 -15.41 17.48
N TYR A 101 2.69 -15.67 18.75
CA TYR A 101 3.65 -15.99 19.80
C TYR A 101 4.51 -17.22 19.45
N SER A 102 3.96 -18.19 18.71
CA SER A 102 4.67 -19.41 18.29
C SER A 102 5.84 -19.15 17.34
N GLN A 103 5.88 -17.98 16.70
CA GLN A 103 6.87 -17.61 15.69
C GLN A 103 7.94 -16.64 16.22
N ARG A 104 7.93 -16.35 17.53
CA ARG A 104 8.85 -15.38 18.15
C ARG A 104 10.00 -16.07 18.87
N ALA A 105 11.11 -15.34 19.05
CA ALA A 105 12.31 -15.88 19.69
C ALA A 105 12.10 -16.18 21.19
N ASP A 106 13.00 -17.00 21.74
CA ASP A 106 12.86 -17.52 23.11
C ASP A 106 13.21 -16.52 24.21
N THR A 107 14.00 -15.47 23.94
CA THR A 107 14.33 -14.46 24.97
C THR A 107 13.14 -13.54 25.24
N LEU A 108 12.88 -13.23 26.51
CA LEU A 108 11.69 -12.47 26.92
C LEU A 108 11.56 -11.12 26.20
N ASP A 109 12.67 -10.39 26.05
CA ASP A 109 12.65 -9.07 25.41
C ASP A 109 12.32 -9.15 23.91
N VAL A 110 12.82 -10.17 23.21
CA VAL A 110 12.49 -10.38 21.79
C VAL A 110 11.09 -10.95 21.64
N ARG A 111 10.66 -11.80 22.59
CA ARG A 111 9.32 -12.37 22.61
C ARG A 111 8.23 -11.32 22.83
N CYS A 112 8.52 -10.33 23.66
CA CYS A 112 7.65 -9.19 23.94
C CYS A 112 7.83 -8.03 22.94
N ALA A 113 8.41 -8.31 21.77
CA ALA A 113 8.30 -7.48 20.59
C ALA A 113 7.47 -8.20 19.52
N ARG A 114 6.59 -7.50 18.80
CA ARG A 114 5.98 -8.03 17.58
C ARG A 114 7.04 -8.22 16.50
N LYS A 115 6.81 -9.10 15.53
CA LYS A 115 7.75 -9.32 14.40
C LYS A 115 8.12 -7.99 13.76
N ASN A 116 9.39 -7.82 13.40
CA ASN A 116 9.93 -6.58 12.82
C ASN A 116 9.67 -5.32 13.68
N TRP A 117 9.41 -5.48 14.98
CA TRP A 117 9.13 -4.39 15.92
C TRP A 117 7.89 -3.57 15.55
N MET A 118 6.91 -4.15 14.85
CA MET A 118 5.72 -3.39 14.44
C MET A 118 4.95 -2.83 15.64
N GLN A 119 4.64 -1.54 15.57
CA GLN A 119 3.99 -0.77 16.62
C GLN A 119 2.83 0.08 16.10
N TYR A 120 2.86 0.49 14.84
CA TYR A 120 1.92 1.46 14.29
C TYR A 120 1.30 0.97 12.98
N ILE A 121 0.05 1.36 12.73
CA ILE A 121 -0.51 1.41 11.38
C ILE A 121 -0.45 2.87 10.92
N VAL A 122 0.23 3.10 9.80
CA VAL A 122 0.41 4.43 9.19
C VAL A 122 -0.46 4.55 7.96
N PHE A 123 -1.23 5.63 7.84
CA PHE A 123 -2.12 5.89 6.72
C PHE A 123 -1.48 6.85 5.72
N TYR A 124 -1.50 6.47 4.46
CA TYR A 124 -0.92 7.19 3.33
C TYR A 124 -2.03 7.64 2.38
N ASP A 125 -2.08 8.94 2.11
CA ASP A 125 -2.82 9.54 0.99
C ASP A 125 -1.90 9.50 -0.23
N ILE A 126 -2.28 8.80 -1.28
CA ILE A 126 -1.41 8.51 -2.42
C ILE A 126 -2.12 8.94 -3.70
N VAL A 127 -1.38 9.62 -4.57
CA VAL A 127 -1.78 9.82 -5.97
C VAL A 127 -0.79 9.06 -6.85
N PHE A 128 -1.29 8.31 -7.83
CA PHE A 128 -0.43 7.59 -8.76
C PHE A 128 -0.95 7.62 -10.20
N VAL A 129 -0.02 7.41 -11.12
CA VAL A 129 -0.22 7.13 -12.54
C VAL A 129 0.81 6.11 -12.97
N GLN A 130 0.44 5.22 -13.89
CA GLN A 130 1.39 4.28 -14.47
C GLN A 130 2.08 4.88 -15.69
N THR A 131 3.21 4.30 -16.06
CA THR A 131 3.83 4.53 -17.35
C THR A 131 2.95 3.97 -18.47
N ASN A 132 3.03 4.54 -19.68
CA ASN A 132 2.27 4.02 -20.81
C ASN A 132 2.70 2.59 -21.17
N GLU A 133 3.99 2.27 -20.98
CA GLU A 133 4.56 0.94 -21.20
C GLU A 133 3.98 -0.09 -20.24
N THR A 134 3.79 0.26 -18.96
CA THR A 134 3.16 -0.61 -17.96
C THR A 134 1.70 -0.87 -18.30
N VAL A 135 0.95 0.18 -18.67
CA VAL A 135 -0.46 0.03 -19.07
C VAL A 135 -0.56 -0.83 -20.33
N ALA A 136 0.34 -0.65 -21.30
CA ALA A 136 0.40 -1.46 -22.51
C ALA A 136 0.77 -2.93 -22.22
N GLU A 137 1.65 -3.17 -21.24
CA GLU A 137 2.12 -4.52 -20.93
C GLU A 137 1.03 -5.35 -20.24
N TYR A 138 0.36 -4.77 -19.25
CA TYR A 138 -0.58 -5.49 -18.37
C TYR A 138 -2.06 -5.27 -18.70
N ASP A 139 -2.42 -4.31 -19.56
CA ASP A 139 -3.81 -3.94 -19.88
C ASP A 139 -4.65 -3.64 -18.60
N SER A 140 -4.01 -3.16 -17.53
CA SER A 140 -4.57 -2.95 -16.19
C SER A 140 -4.11 -1.61 -15.58
N GLU A 141 -4.88 -1.08 -14.61
CA GLU A 141 -4.53 0.14 -13.86
C GLU A 141 -3.32 -0.06 -12.93
N TYR A 142 -3.08 -1.31 -12.53
CA TYR A 142 -1.95 -1.71 -11.70
C TYR A 142 -1.13 -2.78 -12.41
N GLY A 143 0.19 -2.74 -12.23
CA GLY A 143 1.03 -3.89 -12.52
C GLY A 143 0.85 -4.99 -11.46
N PRO A 144 1.52 -6.15 -11.64
CA PRO A 144 1.48 -7.22 -10.66
C PRO A 144 2.11 -6.77 -9.33
N MET A 145 1.55 -7.18 -8.20
CA MET A 145 2.20 -6.92 -6.91
C MET A 145 3.58 -7.56 -6.85
N LEU A 146 4.58 -6.74 -6.55
CA LEU A 146 5.95 -7.15 -6.33
C LEU A 146 6.24 -7.18 -4.82
N PRO A 147 6.53 -8.34 -4.22
CA PRO A 147 7.05 -8.38 -2.85
C PRO A 147 8.32 -7.53 -2.73
N MET A 148 8.40 -6.72 -1.68
CA MET A 148 9.50 -5.79 -1.44
C MET A 148 9.96 -5.88 0.02
N ASP A 149 11.22 -6.27 0.19
CA ASP A 149 11.86 -6.43 1.49
C ASP A 149 13.15 -5.62 1.55
N GLY A 150 13.35 -4.87 2.64
CA GLY A 150 14.60 -4.15 2.89
C GLY A 150 14.95 -3.06 1.85
N GLY A 151 13.95 -2.50 1.16
CA GLY A 151 14.14 -1.47 0.15
C GLY A 151 14.41 -2.00 -1.26
N GLN A 152 14.21 -3.29 -1.50
CA GLN A 152 14.34 -3.89 -2.83
C GLN A 152 13.15 -4.81 -3.11
N CYS A 153 12.96 -5.15 -4.38
CA CYS A 153 12.26 -6.36 -4.78
C CYS A 153 12.79 -7.57 -4.01
N THR A 154 11.90 -8.43 -3.54
CA THR A 154 12.30 -9.70 -2.91
C THR A 154 12.93 -10.61 -3.98
N PRO A 155 14.18 -11.08 -3.80
CA PRO A 155 14.77 -12.06 -4.71
C PRO A 155 13.96 -13.36 -4.74
N ILE A 156 13.78 -13.95 -5.91
CA ILE A 156 13.13 -15.25 -6.07
C ILE A 156 14.06 -16.41 -5.70
N SER A 157 15.38 -16.16 -5.69
CA SER A 157 16.40 -17.11 -5.24
C SER A 157 17.69 -16.37 -4.84
N GLY A 158 18.35 -16.85 -3.79
CA GLY A 158 19.56 -16.21 -3.26
C GLY A 158 19.31 -14.75 -2.86
N THR A 159 20.28 -13.88 -3.12
CA THR A 159 20.19 -12.44 -2.78
C THR A 159 20.03 -11.53 -3.99
N ASN A 160 20.30 -12.03 -5.20
CA ASN A 160 20.45 -11.21 -6.41
C ASN A 160 19.71 -11.77 -7.64
N VAL A 161 18.89 -12.81 -7.50
CA VAL A 161 18.05 -13.33 -8.60
C VAL A 161 16.64 -12.78 -8.44
N PHE A 162 16.22 -11.92 -9.35
CA PHE A 162 14.93 -11.23 -9.31
C PHE A 162 13.97 -11.77 -10.37
N SER A 163 12.66 -11.59 -10.15
CA SER A 163 11.65 -11.92 -11.15
C SER A 163 11.78 -11.02 -12.39
N LYS A 164 11.20 -11.45 -13.51
CA LYS A 164 11.22 -10.66 -14.75
C LYS A 164 10.55 -9.29 -14.56
N GLU A 165 9.47 -9.25 -13.80
CA GLU A 165 8.71 -8.03 -13.48
C GLU A 165 9.51 -7.04 -12.63
N CYS A 166 10.35 -7.54 -11.71
CA CYS A 166 11.27 -6.69 -10.96
C CYS A 166 12.39 -6.13 -11.84
N VAL A 167 12.91 -6.94 -12.76
CA VAL A 167 13.92 -6.48 -13.73
C VAL A 167 13.32 -5.46 -14.70
N SER A 168 12.07 -5.63 -15.13
CA SER A 168 11.42 -4.73 -16.09
C SER A 168 11.18 -3.32 -15.57
N LEU A 169 11.29 -3.08 -14.26
CA LEU A 169 11.20 -1.73 -13.67
C LEU A 169 12.24 -0.74 -14.23
N ASN A 170 13.38 -1.25 -14.70
CA ASN A 170 14.41 -0.46 -15.40
C ASN A 170 14.96 -1.16 -16.65
N GLY A 171 14.47 -2.37 -16.95
CA GLY A 171 14.93 -3.19 -18.07
C GLY A 171 16.39 -3.66 -17.98
N ASN A 172 16.77 -4.47 -18.95
CA ASN A 172 18.15 -4.82 -19.30
C ASN A 172 18.21 -5.33 -20.75
N SER A 173 19.33 -5.95 -21.16
CA SER A 173 19.53 -6.49 -22.52
C SER A 173 18.55 -7.61 -22.92
N SER A 174 17.73 -8.13 -22.01
CA SER A 174 16.83 -9.27 -22.25
C SER A 174 15.42 -9.07 -21.69
N VAL A 175 15.17 -7.98 -20.95
CA VAL A 175 13.90 -7.63 -20.35
C VAL A 175 13.61 -6.16 -20.70
N PRO A 176 12.48 -5.86 -21.34
CA PRO A 176 12.11 -4.48 -21.65
C PRO A 176 12.01 -3.59 -20.40
N ASP A 177 12.37 -2.32 -20.54
CA ASP A 177 12.12 -1.30 -19.53
C ASP A 177 10.67 -0.81 -19.65
N ILE A 178 9.79 -1.28 -18.77
CA ILE A 178 8.41 -0.78 -18.68
C ILE A 178 8.28 0.37 -17.67
N GLY A 179 9.37 0.74 -17.00
CA GLY A 179 9.43 1.74 -15.95
C GLY A 179 8.87 1.28 -14.60
N PRO A 180 9.03 2.11 -13.56
CA PRO A 180 8.51 1.81 -12.24
C PRO A 180 7.00 1.91 -12.24
N PHE A 181 6.32 0.94 -11.64
CA PHE A 181 4.85 0.93 -11.56
C PHE A 181 4.36 0.63 -10.16
N VAL A 182 3.19 1.15 -9.81
CA VAL A 182 2.49 0.72 -8.59
C VAL A 182 1.86 -0.64 -8.87
N GLY A 183 2.28 -1.66 -8.13
CA GLY A 183 1.72 -3.00 -8.27
C GLY A 183 0.58 -3.25 -7.30
N ALA A 184 -0.36 -4.14 -7.64
CA ALA A 184 -1.46 -4.55 -6.77
C ALA A 184 -1.74 -6.06 -6.87
N GLY A 185 -2.19 -6.66 -5.78
CA GLY A 185 -2.54 -8.07 -5.74
C GLY A 185 -3.47 -8.41 -4.57
N LEU A 186 -4.56 -9.12 -4.87
CA LEU A 186 -5.54 -9.56 -3.89
C LEU A 186 -4.94 -10.64 -2.96
N LYS A 187 -5.20 -10.50 -1.66
CA LYS A 187 -4.72 -11.36 -0.55
C LYS A 187 -5.84 -11.71 0.44
N ASP A 188 -7.08 -11.63 0.00
CA ASP A 188 -8.28 -11.77 0.84
C ASP A 188 -8.53 -13.17 1.42
N SER A 189 -7.95 -14.17 0.77
CA SER A 189 -8.10 -15.59 1.07
C SER A 189 -6.90 -16.18 1.82
N ASN A 190 -6.11 -15.35 2.50
CA ASN A 190 -4.98 -15.85 3.29
C ASN A 190 -5.46 -16.81 4.39
N ILE A 191 -4.97 -18.05 4.35
CA ILE A 191 -5.41 -19.13 5.25
C ILE A 191 -5.13 -18.87 6.74
N ARG A 192 -4.25 -17.92 7.08
CA ARG A 192 -3.93 -17.53 8.47
C ARG A 192 -4.78 -16.35 8.96
N ALA A 193 -5.22 -15.50 8.03
CA ALA A 193 -5.91 -14.25 8.31
C ALA A 193 -6.72 -13.80 7.07
N PRO A 194 -7.89 -14.39 6.81
CA PRO A 194 -8.69 -14.05 5.64
C PRO A 194 -9.40 -12.71 5.86
N TYR A 195 -8.82 -11.61 5.37
CA TYR A 195 -9.40 -10.27 5.41
C TYR A 195 -10.09 -9.98 4.07
N PRO A 196 -11.42 -9.85 4.02
CA PRO A 196 -12.11 -9.60 2.75
C PRO A 196 -11.62 -8.27 2.14
N ASN A 197 -11.46 -8.26 0.81
CA ASN A 197 -10.93 -7.12 0.07
C ASN A 197 -9.52 -6.67 0.50
N CYS A 198 -8.73 -7.54 1.10
CA CYS A 198 -7.33 -7.27 1.38
C CYS A 198 -6.54 -7.23 0.07
N TRP A 199 -6.02 -6.06 -0.29
CA TRP A 199 -5.06 -5.88 -1.37
C TRP A 199 -3.70 -5.52 -0.81
N TRP A 200 -2.65 -6.08 -1.38
CA TRP A 200 -1.28 -5.65 -1.16
C TRP A 200 -0.78 -4.88 -2.37
N TYR A 201 0.01 -3.86 -2.10
CA TYR A 201 0.54 -2.96 -3.11
C TYR A 201 2.05 -2.89 -3.02
N SER A 202 2.71 -2.59 -4.14
CA SER A 202 4.15 -2.41 -4.22
C SER A 202 4.49 -1.07 -4.82
N PHE A 203 5.38 -0.33 -4.16
CA PHE A 203 5.80 1.02 -4.52
C PHE A 203 7.30 1.02 -4.82
N PRO A 204 7.74 0.54 -5.99
CA PRO A 204 9.14 0.57 -6.36
C PRO A 204 9.58 2.02 -6.50
N ASN A 205 10.73 2.37 -5.93
CA ASN A 205 11.41 3.61 -6.24
C ASN A 205 12.74 3.33 -6.95
N THR A 206 13.58 4.35 -7.10
CA THR A 206 14.95 4.25 -7.62
C THR A 206 15.75 3.11 -6.96
N CYS A 207 16.61 2.47 -7.76
CA CYS A 207 17.38 1.27 -7.37
C CYS A 207 16.53 0.13 -6.78
N PRO A 208 15.46 -0.33 -7.44
CA PRO A 208 14.54 -1.29 -6.83
C PRO A 208 15.15 -2.68 -6.63
N LEU A 209 16.34 -2.96 -7.17
CA LEU A 209 17.07 -4.23 -7.01
C LEU A 209 18.21 -4.14 -5.99
N SER A 210 18.23 -3.11 -5.14
CA SER A 210 19.26 -2.90 -4.12
C SER A 210 18.63 -2.55 -2.79
N THR A 211 19.07 -3.21 -1.73
CA THR A 211 18.64 -2.92 -0.35
C THR A 211 18.90 -1.46 0.01
N TRP A 212 18.15 -0.89 0.96
CA TRP A 212 18.35 0.49 1.41
C TRP A 212 19.81 0.81 1.76
N LYS A 213 20.51 -0.13 2.41
CA LYS A 213 21.91 0.03 2.81
C LYS A 213 22.87 0.16 1.62
N THR A 214 22.51 -0.39 0.47
CA THR A 214 23.37 -0.45 -0.72
C THR A 214 22.89 0.47 -1.86
N LYS A 215 21.78 1.20 -1.69
CA LYS A 215 21.33 2.20 -2.67
C LYS A 215 22.28 3.40 -2.66
N THR A 216 23.03 3.58 -3.74
CA THR A 216 23.90 4.76 -3.95
C THR A 216 23.20 5.81 -4.79
N GLU A 217 23.59 7.08 -4.67
CA GLU A 217 23.05 8.15 -5.52
C GLU A 217 23.35 7.89 -7.02
N ASP A 218 24.51 7.30 -7.35
CA ASP A 218 24.85 6.87 -8.72
C ASP A 218 23.86 5.84 -9.28
N CYS A 219 23.47 4.85 -8.46
CA CYS A 219 22.46 3.90 -8.87
C CYS A 219 21.12 4.61 -9.05
N ARG A 220 20.75 5.52 -8.12
CA ARG A 220 19.44 6.18 -8.16
C ARG A 220 19.31 7.03 -9.40
N ALA A 221 20.36 7.75 -9.77
CA ALA A 221 20.43 8.57 -10.98
C ALA A 221 20.35 7.76 -12.29
N LYS A 222 20.69 6.46 -12.27
CA LYS A 222 20.62 5.56 -13.43
C LYS A 222 19.29 4.82 -13.55
N THR A 223 18.44 4.88 -12.53
CA THR A 223 17.12 4.25 -12.53
C THR A 223 16.02 5.29 -12.66
N ARG A 224 14.92 4.91 -13.30
CA ARG A 224 13.72 5.75 -13.34
C ARG A 224 13.13 5.88 -11.93
N GLN A 225 12.53 7.03 -11.64
CA GLN A 225 11.95 7.28 -10.33
C GLN A 225 10.53 6.75 -10.28
N GLY A 226 10.17 6.05 -9.20
CA GLY A 226 8.78 5.75 -8.92
C GLY A 226 8.15 6.88 -8.10
N GLN A 227 8.79 7.22 -6.99
CA GLN A 227 8.35 8.32 -6.14
C GLN A 227 8.75 9.65 -6.76
N CYS A 228 7.80 10.57 -6.88
CA CYS A 228 8.07 11.95 -7.26
C CYS A 228 8.76 12.73 -6.14
N ASP A 229 9.47 13.78 -6.53
CA ASP A 229 9.91 14.81 -5.60
C ASP A 229 8.73 15.40 -4.83
N PHE A 230 9.01 15.91 -3.63
CA PHE A 230 7.99 16.52 -2.78
C PHE A 230 7.26 17.64 -3.52
N GLY A 231 5.92 17.61 -3.51
CA GLY A 231 5.10 18.64 -4.14
C GLY A 231 4.94 18.51 -5.66
N VAL A 232 5.41 17.43 -6.29
CA VAL A 232 5.28 17.18 -7.74
C VAL A 232 4.17 16.17 -8.03
N LEU A 233 3.27 16.48 -8.98
CA LEU A 233 2.22 15.55 -9.39
C LEU A 233 2.83 14.45 -10.28
N PRO A 234 2.54 13.16 -10.05
CA PRO A 234 3.06 12.09 -10.89
C PRO A 234 2.45 12.16 -12.29
N ASP A 235 3.28 11.84 -13.28
CA ASP A 235 2.95 12.00 -14.70
C ASP A 235 3.15 10.73 -15.54
N GLY A 236 3.69 9.66 -14.93
CA GLY A 236 3.93 8.39 -15.60
C GLY A 236 5.20 8.39 -16.45
N ILE A 237 5.93 9.50 -16.50
CA ILE A 237 7.16 9.65 -17.29
C ILE A 237 8.34 9.85 -16.34
N LYS A 238 8.33 10.95 -15.58
CA LYS A 238 9.36 11.29 -14.61
C LYS A 238 9.23 10.47 -13.35
N CYS A 239 8.00 10.26 -12.90
CA CYS A 239 7.65 9.51 -11.71
C CYS A 239 6.21 9.01 -11.76
N THR A 240 5.89 7.99 -10.95
CA THR A 240 4.61 7.27 -11.00
C THR A 240 3.74 7.45 -9.78
N TYR A 241 4.28 7.89 -8.64
CA TYR A 241 3.44 8.19 -7.48
C TYR A 241 3.99 9.34 -6.64
N ASN A 242 3.09 10.01 -5.94
CA ASN A 242 3.42 10.88 -4.83
C ASN A 242 2.48 10.60 -3.65
N TYR A 243 2.87 11.01 -2.45
CA TYR A 243 2.11 10.72 -1.25
C TYR A 243 2.22 11.84 -0.21
N ARG A 244 1.30 11.80 0.75
CA ARG A 244 1.47 12.36 2.08
C ARG A 244 1.01 11.35 3.12
N ILE A 245 1.59 11.38 4.31
CA ILE A 245 1.09 10.59 5.44
C ILE A 245 0.00 11.41 6.12
N LEU A 246 -1.18 10.80 6.30
CA LEU A 246 -2.32 11.43 6.99
C LEU A 246 -2.14 11.38 8.49
N GLY A 247 -1.53 10.32 9.00
CA GLY A 247 -1.29 10.10 10.42
C GLY A 247 -1.05 8.62 10.69
N TYR A 248 -1.09 8.26 11.96
CA TYR A 248 -0.82 6.89 12.40
C TYR A 248 -1.57 6.56 13.67
N VAL A 249 -1.74 5.26 13.92
CA VAL A 249 -2.39 4.73 15.12
C VAL A 249 -1.53 3.61 15.72
N PRO A 250 -1.25 3.62 17.03
CA PRO A 250 -0.60 2.52 17.72
C PRO A 250 -1.46 1.26 17.66
N ILE A 251 -0.88 0.12 17.30
CA ILE A 251 -1.57 -1.17 17.24
C ILE A 251 -2.18 -1.50 18.62
N ASP A 252 -1.50 -1.15 19.71
CA ASP A 252 -1.97 -1.44 21.07
C ASP A 252 -3.28 -0.70 21.40
N ASP A 253 -3.47 0.51 20.86
CA ASP A 253 -4.72 1.26 20.99
C ASP A 253 -5.84 0.63 20.15
N VAL A 254 -5.51 0.09 18.97
CA VAL A 254 -6.49 -0.61 18.11
C VAL A 254 -6.97 -1.90 18.77
N VAL A 255 -6.05 -2.70 19.30
CA VAL A 255 -6.38 -4.01 19.87
C VAL A 255 -6.85 -3.93 21.33
N GLY A 256 -6.81 -2.74 21.92
CA GLY A 256 -7.32 -2.44 23.26
C GLY A 256 -6.38 -2.80 24.40
N ILE A 257 -5.10 -3.09 24.15
CA ILE A 257 -4.12 -3.40 25.21
C ILE A 257 -3.97 -2.22 26.18
N THR A 258 -3.97 -0.99 25.67
CA THR A 258 -3.87 0.23 26.51
C THR A 258 -5.11 0.52 27.36
N ALA A 259 -6.19 -0.23 27.13
CA ALA A 259 -7.40 -0.21 27.96
C ALA A 259 -7.43 -1.34 29.00
N MET A 260 -6.50 -2.31 28.95
CA MET A 260 -6.42 -3.42 29.89
C MET A 260 -5.61 -3.01 31.13
N THR A 261 -5.98 -3.53 32.30
CA THR A 261 -5.30 -3.27 33.57
C THR A 261 -4.26 -4.35 33.89
N TYR A 262 -3.24 -4.00 34.67
CA TYR A 262 -2.26 -4.97 35.20
C TYR A 262 -2.94 -6.12 35.95
N LYS A 263 -2.37 -7.33 35.90
CA LYS A 263 -2.99 -8.51 36.54
C LYS A 263 -3.17 -8.35 38.05
N ASN A 264 -2.21 -7.67 38.68
CA ASN A 264 -2.18 -7.42 40.13
C ASN A 264 -2.55 -5.98 40.51
N ASP A 265 -2.98 -5.16 39.55
CA ASP A 265 -3.43 -3.78 39.77
C ASP A 265 -4.56 -3.44 38.79
N SER A 266 -5.80 -3.44 39.30
CA SER A 266 -7.01 -3.18 38.53
C SER A 266 -7.29 -1.69 38.27
N VAL A 267 -6.39 -0.78 38.67
CA VAL A 267 -6.52 0.67 38.48
C VAL A 267 -5.60 1.16 37.38
N THR A 268 -4.40 0.60 37.28
CA THR A 268 -3.40 1.04 36.30
C THR A 268 -3.54 0.25 35.00
N ASN A 269 -3.64 0.95 33.87
CA ASN A 269 -3.64 0.35 32.54
C ASN A 269 -2.23 0.06 32.05
N TYR A 270 -2.07 -0.94 31.18
CA TYR A 270 -0.80 -1.16 30.49
C TYR A 270 -0.48 0.02 29.55
N PRO A 271 0.77 0.52 29.53
CA PRO A 271 1.15 1.58 28.61
C PRO A 271 1.44 1.08 27.19
N SER A 272 1.84 -0.20 27.02
CA SER A 272 2.06 -0.84 25.72
C SER A 272 1.96 -2.36 25.76
N PHE A 273 2.06 -3.00 24.59
CA PHE A 273 2.19 -4.45 24.44
C PHE A 273 3.39 -5.03 25.20
N TYR A 274 4.50 -4.30 25.31
CA TYR A 274 5.69 -4.80 25.99
C TYR A 274 5.41 -5.11 27.47
N GLU A 275 4.77 -4.18 28.19
CA GLU A 275 4.40 -4.37 29.60
C GLU A 275 3.33 -5.44 29.77
N PHE A 276 2.31 -5.46 28.90
CA PHE A 276 1.29 -6.51 28.88
C PHE A 276 1.91 -7.90 28.72
N CYS A 277 2.84 -8.05 27.78
CA CYS A 277 3.54 -9.31 27.54
C CYS A 277 4.44 -9.71 28.71
N LYS A 278 5.15 -8.75 29.33
CA LYS A 278 6.01 -9.02 30.51
C LYS A 278 5.24 -9.42 31.75
N ASP A 279 4.01 -8.93 31.91
CA ASP A 279 3.09 -9.43 32.95
C ASP A 279 2.48 -10.80 32.59
N GLY A 280 2.98 -11.46 31.53
CA GLY A 280 2.56 -12.77 31.07
C GLY A 280 1.25 -12.75 30.26
N GLY A 281 0.92 -11.61 29.66
CA GLY A 281 -0.16 -11.49 28.68
C GLY A 281 0.20 -12.14 27.34
N VAL A 282 -0.79 -12.72 26.68
CA VAL A 282 -0.65 -13.32 25.34
C VAL A 282 -1.62 -12.62 24.40
N GLU A 283 -1.09 -11.85 23.46
CA GLU A 283 -1.91 -11.15 22.45
C GLU A 283 -2.54 -12.16 21.49
N PHE A 284 -1.72 -13.06 20.94
CA PHE A 284 -2.15 -14.07 19.99
C PHE A 284 -1.15 -15.23 19.93
N ASN A 285 -1.63 -16.46 19.99
CA ASN A 285 -0.82 -17.67 19.93
C ASN A 285 -1.62 -18.79 19.26
N THR A 286 -1.13 -19.30 18.13
CA THR A 286 -1.69 -20.50 17.52
C THR A 286 -1.07 -21.75 18.17
N THR A 287 -1.93 -22.67 18.60
CA THR A 287 -1.52 -23.94 19.20
C THR A 287 -2.19 -25.11 18.49
N ALA A 288 -1.72 -26.33 18.74
CA ALA A 288 -2.38 -27.53 18.25
C ALA A 288 -3.83 -27.69 18.75
N SER A 289 -4.18 -27.05 19.88
CA SER A 289 -5.50 -27.12 20.52
C SER A 289 -6.42 -25.93 20.18
N GLY A 290 -5.95 -24.96 19.39
CA GLY A 290 -6.75 -23.81 18.98
C GLY A 290 -5.96 -22.50 19.03
N VAL A 291 -6.65 -21.41 19.38
CA VAL A 291 -6.07 -20.05 19.42
C VAL A 291 -6.25 -19.47 20.81
N GLN A 292 -5.14 -19.16 21.47
CA GLN A 292 -5.14 -18.30 22.66
C GLN A 292 -4.96 -16.86 22.19
N SER A 293 -5.87 -15.96 22.58
CA SER A 293 -5.82 -14.57 22.15
C SER A 293 -6.56 -13.64 23.10
N ILE A 294 -6.23 -12.35 23.03
CA ILE A 294 -7.11 -11.29 23.54
C ILE A 294 -8.39 -11.21 22.72
N ASP A 295 -9.43 -10.60 23.29
CA ASP A 295 -10.77 -10.54 22.69
C ASP A 295 -10.77 -10.01 21.25
N PHE A 296 -9.94 -9.00 20.96
CA PHE A 296 -9.81 -8.41 19.64
C PHE A 296 -9.49 -9.45 18.56
N TRP A 297 -8.70 -10.49 18.84
CA TRP A 297 -8.24 -11.47 17.84
C TRP A 297 -9.02 -12.80 17.85
N LYS A 298 -10.12 -12.91 18.61
CA LYS A 298 -10.95 -14.12 18.66
C LYS A 298 -11.51 -14.48 17.28
N THR A 299 -11.58 -15.77 16.94
CA THR A 299 -12.03 -16.26 15.62
C THR A 299 -11.23 -15.68 14.44
N PRO A 300 -9.90 -15.87 14.41
CA PRO A 300 -9.01 -15.21 13.43
C PRO A 300 -9.28 -15.59 11.97
N LEU A 301 -9.98 -16.71 11.73
CA LEU A 301 -10.35 -17.19 10.40
C LEU A 301 -11.72 -16.70 9.92
N SER A 302 -12.44 -15.92 10.72
CA SER A 302 -13.74 -15.35 10.34
C SER A 302 -13.53 -14.09 9.51
N GLN A 303 -13.95 -14.10 8.24
CA GLN A 303 -13.91 -12.92 7.38
C GLN A 303 -14.77 -11.77 7.90
N VAL A 304 -15.91 -12.09 8.55
CA VAL A 304 -16.80 -11.09 9.14
C VAL A 304 -16.10 -10.36 10.29
N GLU A 305 -15.43 -11.11 11.16
CA GLU A 305 -14.71 -10.53 12.29
C GLU A 305 -13.45 -9.78 11.83
N ASN A 306 -12.78 -10.26 10.79
CA ASN A 306 -11.65 -9.56 10.18
C ASN A 306 -12.08 -8.24 9.52
N ALA A 307 -13.24 -8.20 8.87
CA ALA A 307 -13.83 -6.95 8.39
C ALA A 307 -14.17 -6.00 9.54
N ALA A 308 -14.70 -6.52 10.66
CA ALA A 308 -14.97 -5.73 11.86
C ALA A 308 -13.69 -5.16 12.49
N ARG A 309 -12.58 -5.91 12.48
CA ARG A 309 -11.25 -5.42 12.92
C ARG A 309 -10.72 -4.29 12.04
N ALA A 310 -10.86 -4.41 10.73
CA ALA A 310 -10.49 -3.34 9.81
C ALA A 310 -11.33 -2.08 10.05
N LYS A 311 -12.63 -2.24 10.36
CA LYS A 311 -13.47 -1.11 10.79
C LYS A 311 -12.99 -0.52 12.12
N ALA A 312 -12.67 -1.35 13.10
CA ALA A 312 -12.15 -0.91 14.40
C ALA A 312 -10.85 -0.10 14.25
N LEU A 313 -9.96 -0.49 13.33
CA LEU A 313 -8.76 0.29 13.01
C LEU A 313 -9.09 1.73 12.58
N VAL A 314 -10.06 1.89 11.67
CA VAL A 314 -10.48 3.22 11.19
C VAL A 314 -11.21 4.00 12.29
N ASP A 315 -12.09 3.34 13.05
CA ASP A 315 -12.84 3.95 14.14
C ASP A 315 -11.89 4.43 15.26
N THR A 316 -10.90 3.64 15.63
CA THR A 316 -9.88 4.02 16.62
C THR A 316 -9.08 5.22 16.15
N TYR A 317 -8.63 5.24 14.89
CA TYR A 317 -7.94 6.42 14.34
C TYR A 317 -8.81 7.68 14.40
N ALA A 318 -10.08 7.59 14.00
CA ALA A 318 -11.01 8.71 14.08
C ALA A 318 -11.24 9.19 15.53
N ALA A 319 -11.39 8.26 16.48
CA ALA A 319 -11.56 8.57 17.90
C ALA A 319 -10.32 9.23 18.51
N LEU A 320 -9.12 8.78 18.12
CA LEU A 320 -7.85 9.39 18.52
C LEU A 320 -7.74 10.84 18.03
N LEU A 321 -8.11 11.11 16.78
CA LEU A 321 -8.12 12.49 16.25
C LEU A 321 -9.13 13.39 16.97
N ALA A 322 -10.32 12.87 17.26
CA ALA A 322 -11.37 13.63 17.94
C ALA A 322 -11.00 13.93 19.40
N SER A 323 -10.46 12.94 20.11
CA SER A 323 -10.13 13.06 21.54
C SER A 323 -8.76 13.68 21.80
N LYS A 324 -7.83 13.60 20.84
CA LYS A 324 -6.41 13.96 20.97
C LYS A 324 -5.73 13.28 22.15
N LYS A 325 -6.03 11.99 22.35
CA LYS A 325 -5.55 11.20 23.49
C LYS A 325 -5.02 9.85 23.04
N SER A 326 -3.75 9.59 23.33
CA SER A 326 -3.13 8.26 23.34
C SER A 326 -2.01 8.28 24.36
N THR A 327 -1.74 7.15 25.01
CA THR A 327 -0.57 7.00 25.88
C THR A 327 0.74 6.86 25.09
N GLN A 328 0.64 6.66 23.76
CA GLN A 328 1.77 6.35 22.88
C GLN A 328 1.98 7.37 21.76
N ILE A 329 1.12 8.39 21.66
CA ILE A 329 1.28 9.52 20.74
C ILE A 329 1.44 10.79 21.57
N SER A 330 2.48 11.56 21.30
CA SER A 330 2.67 12.86 21.95
C SER A 330 1.59 13.86 21.50
N SER A 331 1.13 14.70 22.43
CA SER A 331 -0.04 15.55 22.21
C SER A 331 0.11 16.55 21.05
N ASP A 332 1.34 16.97 20.76
CA ASP A 332 1.69 17.87 19.66
C ASP A 332 1.49 17.22 18.28
N MET A 333 1.64 15.90 18.16
CA MET A 333 1.48 15.20 16.88
C MET A 333 0.04 15.19 16.37
N PHE A 334 -0.96 15.22 17.26
CA PHE A 334 -2.36 15.29 16.85
C PHE A 334 -2.70 16.55 16.04
N GLY A 335 -1.95 17.65 16.22
CA GLY A 335 -2.14 18.88 15.44
C GLY A 335 -1.75 18.73 13.96
N HIS A 336 -0.98 17.70 13.63
CA HIS A 336 -0.45 17.46 12.28
C HIS A 336 -1.18 16.34 11.54
N MET A 337 -1.94 15.50 12.27
CA MET A 337 -2.70 14.41 11.68
C MET A 337 -4.00 14.88 11.02
N GLN A 338 -4.43 14.16 10.00
CA GLN A 338 -5.61 14.46 9.19
C GLN A 338 -6.57 13.27 9.17
N ALA A 339 -7.87 13.56 9.15
CA ALA A 339 -8.89 12.54 8.97
C ALA A 339 -8.70 11.81 7.64
N LEU A 340 -9.10 10.53 7.59
CA LEU A 340 -9.14 9.82 6.32
C LEU A 340 -10.22 10.42 5.41
N PRO A 341 -9.98 10.52 4.10
CA PRO A 341 -11.00 10.80 3.10
C PRO A 341 -12.18 9.84 3.27
N THR A 342 -13.40 10.25 2.90
CA THR A 342 -14.48 9.26 2.77
C THR A 342 -14.29 8.45 1.48
N VAL A 343 -14.71 7.18 1.47
CA VAL A 343 -14.71 6.38 0.23
C VAL A 343 -15.53 7.07 -0.87
N ALA A 344 -16.66 7.69 -0.52
CA ALA A 344 -17.49 8.43 -1.47
C ALA A 344 -16.77 9.64 -2.08
N SER A 345 -16.00 10.40 -1.28
CA SER A 345 -15.19 11.50 -1.80
C SER A 345 -14.09 10.99 -2.72
N LEU A 346 -13.37 9.93 -2.33
CA LEU A 346 -12.35 9.32 -3.21
C LEU A 346 -12.96 8.87 -4.55
N THR A 347 -14.12 8.21 -4.53
CA THR A 347 -14.79 7.76 -5.75
C THR A 347 -15.30 8.91 -6.62
N GLY A 348 -15.77 10.00 -6.02
CA GLY A 348 -16.19 11.20 -6.76
C GLY A 348 -15.02 12.00 -7.34
N GLU A 349 -13.86 11.99 -6.69
CA GLU A 349 -12.64 12.67 -7.12
C GLU A 349 -11.92 11.91 -8.24
N ASN A 350 -11.94 10.58 -8.19
CA ASN A 350 -11.20 9.74 -9.10
C ASN A 350 -11.76 9.74 -10.54
N PRO A 351 -10.89 9.56 -11.55
CA PRO A 351 -11.35 9.40 -12.92
C PRO A 351 -12.20 8.12 -13.06
N PRO A 352 -13.27 8.16 -13.90
CA PRO A 352 -14.00 6.96 -14.26
C PRO A 352 -13.06 5.89 -14.84
N CYS A 353 -13.31 4.63 -14.49
CA CYS A 353 -12.42 3.51 -14.82
C CYS A 353 -12.14 3.35 -16.32
N TYR A 354 -13.10 3.65 -17.19
CA TYR A 354 -12.91 3.56 -18.65
C TYR A 354 -11.83 4.51 -19.20
N LYS A 355 -11.35 5.49 -18.42
CA LYS A 355 -10.26 6.38 -18.82
C LYS A 355 -8.87 5.76 -18.62
N ASN A 356 -8.75 4.79 -17.71
CA ASN A 356 -7.47 4.21 -17.30
C ASN A 356 -7.40 2.70 -17.56
N VAL A 357 -8.54 2.02 -17.66
CA VAL A 357 -8.64 0.57 -17.84
C VAL A 357 -9.35 0.25 -19.15
N LYS A 358 -8.65 -0.44 -20.04
CA LYS A 358 -9.13 -0.83 -21.37
C LYS A 358 -10.40 -1.67 -21.31
N GLU A 359 -10.45 -2.67 -20.44
CA GLU A 359 -11.63 -3.54 -20.28
C GLU A 359 -12.88 -2.74 -19.89
N CYS A 360 -12.72 -1.71 -19.04
CA CYS A 360 -13.80 -0.82 -18.61
C CYS A 360 -14.34 0.09 -19.70
N ALA A 361 -13.56 0.35 -20.76
CA ALA A 361 -14.02 1.12 -21.91
C ALA A 361 -15.05 0.36 -22.77
N SER A 362 -15.03 -0.98 -22.71
CA SER A 362 -15.93 -1.87 -23.45
C SER A 362 -16.93 -2.63 -22.56
N ALA A 363 -16.89 -2.46 -21.24
CA ALA A 363 -17.73 -3.21 -20.30
C ALA A 363 -19.22 -2.87 -20.48
N ALA A 364 -20.06 -3.90 -20.70
CA ALA A 364 -21.50 -3.75 -20.96
C ALA A 364 -22.27 -3.02 -19.84
N HIS A 365 -21.87 -3.26 -18.59
CA HIS A 365 -22.42 -2.62 -17.41
C HIS A 365 -21.52 -1.53 -16.83
N GLY A 366 -20.40 -1.23 -17.50
CA GLY A 366 -19.39 -0.30 -17.01
C GLY A 366 -18.56 -0.88 -15.86
N CYS A 367 -17.86 0.01 -15.17
CA CYS A 367 -17.00 -0.32 -14.04
C CYS A 367 -17.24 0.63 -12.87
N LYS A 368 -16.85 0.21 -11.67
CA LYS A 368 -16.94 1.01 -10.45
C LYS A 368 -15.62 1.02 -9.67
N ARG A 369 -15.49 2.01 -8.78
CA ARG A 369 -14.45 2.07 -7.74
C ARG A 369 -15.14 1.98 -6.39
N GLU A 370 -14.53 1.23 -5.47
CA GLU A 370 -15.01 1.07 -4.09
C GLU A 370 -13.81 1.03 -3.14
N LEU A 371 -14.08 1.15 -1.84
CA LEU A 371 -13.09 1.00 -0.75
C LEU A 371 -11.95 2.03 -0.81
N TYR A 372 -11.04 2.00 0.16
CA TYR A 372 -9.95 2.99 0.20
C TYR A 372 -8.91 2.84 -0.91
N GLY A 373 -8.72 1.61 -1.42
CA GLY A 373 -7.81 1.32 -2.54
C GLY A 373 -8.34 1.72 -3.92
N GLN A 374 -9.64 2.03 -4.04
CA GLN A 374 -10.28 2.54 -5.26
C GLN A 374 -10.03 1.70 -6.53
N ILE A 375 -9.83 0.39 -6.40
CA ILE A 375 -9.60 -0.52 -7.53
C ILE A 375 -10.79 -0.48 -8.51
N CYS A 376 -10.51 -0.33 -9.80
CA CYS A 376 -11.52 -0.49 -10.84
C CYS A 376 -11.98 -1.94 -10.96
N THR A 377 -13.29 -2.15 -10.82
CA THR A 377 -13.93 -3.47 -10.93
C THR A 377 -15.01 -3.43 -12.00
N VAL A 378 -14.99 -4.39 -12.92
CA VAL A 378 -16.02 -4.58 -13.94
C VAL A 378 -17.34 -4.96 -13.29
N CYS A 379 -18.41 -4.25 -13.64
CA CYS A 379 -19.73 -4.56 -13.14
C CYS A 379 -20.35 -5.74 -13.89
N THR A 380 -20.98 -6.66 -13.16
CA THR A 380 -21.70 -7.81 -13.75
C THR A 380 -23.16 -7.49 -14.09
N ALA A 381 -23.68 -6.37 -13.59
CA ALA A 381 -25.02 -5.86 -13.87
C ALA A 381 -25.07 -4.34 -13.69
N ASP A 382 -26.08 -3.70 -14.28
CA ASP A 382 -26.35 -2.27 -14.07
C ASP A 382 -26.70 -2.03 -12.60
N SER A 383 -25.82 -1.31 -11.88
CA SER A 383 -25.99 -1.03 -10.45
C SER A 383 -25.37 0.31 -10.06
N ALA A 384 -25.66 0.77 -8.84
CA ALA A 384 -25.15 2.04 -8.33
C ALA A 384 -23.61 2.08 -8.37
N GLY A 385 -23.05 3.18 -8.89
CA GLY A 385 -21.60 3.37 -9.03
C GLY A 385 -20.98 2.75 -10.28
N CYS A 386 -21.71 1.94 -11.06
CA CYS A 386 -21.23 1.39 -12.32
C CYS A 386 -21.35 2.41 -13.45
N VAL A 387 -20.20 2.89 -13.92
CA VAL A 387 -20.11 3.93 -14.95
C VAL A 387 -19.68 3.33 -16.28
N LYS A 388 -20.53 3.47 -17.30
CA LYS A 388 -20.24 3.05 -18.68
C LYS A 388 -19.42 4.12 -19.40
N ALA A 389 -18.58 3.69 -20.33
CA ALA A 389 -17.95 4.60 -21.27
C ALA A 389 -19.03 5.28 -22.15
N PRO A 390 -18.96 6.60 -22.38
CA PRO A 390 -19.83 7.26 -23.35
C PRO A 390 -19.65 6.68 -24.75
N THR A 391 -20.70 6.72 -25.57
CA THR A 391 -20.64 6.27 -26.97
C THR A 391 -19.54 7.02 -27.74
N GLY A 392 -18.70 6.27 -28.46
CA GLY A 392 -17.60 6.82 -29.26
C GLY A 392 -16.27 7.01 -28.50
N VAL A 393 -16.23 6.75 -27.18
CA VAL A 393 -14.98 6.71 -26.43
C VAL A 393 -14.32 5.34 -26.60
N SER A 394 -13.07 5.32 -27.06
CA SER A 394 -12.23 4.12 -27.10
C SER A 394 -10.97 4.33 -26.27
N PHE A 395 -10.53 3.28 -25.59
CA PHE A 395 -9.22 3.29 -24.95
C PHE A 395 -8.11 3.34 -26.02
N PRO A 396 -7.06 4.16 -25.86
CA PRO A 396 -6.00 4.27 -26.86
C PRO A 396 -5.17 2.98 -26.94
N THR A 397 -4.66 2.70 -28.14
CA THR A 397 -3.63 1.66 -28.31
C THR A 397 -2.29 2.23 -27.87
N LEU A 398 -1.68 1.61 -26.87
CA LEU A 398 -0.37 1.99 -26.34
C LEU A 398 0.72 1.04 -26.85
N ALA A 399 1.92 1.56 -27.09
CA ALA A 399 3.06 0.75 -27.50
C ALA A 399 3.65 0.02 -26.30
N LYS A 400 3.94 -1.27 -26.46
CA LYS A 400 4.70 -2.05 -25.48
C LYS A 400 6.18 -1.66 -25.56
N ALA A 401 6.87 -1.69 -24.42
CA ALA A 401 8.32 -1.54 -24.38
C ALA A 401 9.01 -2.69 -25.11
N THR A 402 10.12 -2.39 -25.77
CA THR A 402 11.01 -3.37 -26.39
C THR A 402 12.31 -3.48 -25.59
N VAL A 403 13.04 -4.59 -25.74
CA VAL A 403 14.40 -4.68 -25.19
C VAL A 403 15.28 -3.61 -25.83
N LEU A 404 16.19 -3.04 -25.04
CA LEU A 404 17.19 -2.12 -25.56
C LEU A 404 18.17 -2.93 -26.42
N ASP A 405 18.20 -2.68 -27.73
CA ASP A 405 19.24 -3.22 -28.59
C ASP A 405 20.60 -2.74 -28.09
N SER A 406 21.55 -3.67 -27.94
CA SER A 406 22.86 -3.41 -27.36
C SER A 406 23.80 -2.61 -28.28
N GLU A 407 23.26 -1.80 -29.20
CA GLU A 407 24.01 -0.92 -30.09
C GLU A 407 23.16 0.31 -30.50
N SER A 408 23.40 1.46 -29.88
CA SER A 408 23.65 2.71 -30.62
C SER A 408 24.05 3.82 -29.66
N GLY A 409 25.37 3.98 -29.52
CA GLY A 409 25.91 5.33 -29.41
C GLY A 409 25.45 6.11 -30.64
N SER A 410 24.84 7.27 -30.41
CA SER A 410 24.37 8.18 -31.45
C SER A 410 25.51 8.57 -32.41
N THR A 411 25.47 8.04 -33.62
CA THR A 411 25.84 8.75 -34.85
C THR A 411 24.82 8.37 -35.91
N GLY A 412 24.09 9.37 -36.41
CA GLY A 412 22.96 9.16 -37.32
C GLY A 412 23.36 8.64 -38.70
N SER A 413 22.43 7.96 -39.35
CA SER A 413 21.80 8.37 -40.61
C SER A 413 20.99 7.19 -41.20
N SER A 414 19.75 7.52 -41.58
CA SER A 414 19.00 7.07 -42.77
C SER A 414 19.18 5.65 -43.31
N GLY A 415 18.06 4.93 -43.47
CA GLY A 415 17.92 3.96 -44.58
C GLY A 415 17.00 2.78 -44.37
N SER A 416 15.84 2.83 -45.04
CA SER A 416 15.09 1.73 -45.68
C SER A 416 14.74 0.47 -44.89
N GLY A 417 13.43 0.27 -44.73
CA GLY A 417 12.84 -0.90 -44.09
C GLY A 417 12.89 -2.19 -44.90
N GLU A 418 12.51 -3.26 -44.21
CA GLU A 418 12.07 -4.52 -44.79
C GLU A 418 11.01 -5.14 -43.90
N ASN A 419 9.93 -5.59 -44.55
CA ASN A 419 8.82 -6.32 -43.97
C ASN A 419 9.30 -7.70 -43.50
N ILE A 420 9.07 -8.04 -42.23
CA ILE A 420 9.00 -9.45 -41.81
C ILE A 420 7.66 -9.67 -41.13
N THR A 421 6.77 -10.32 -41.88
CA THR A 421 5.57 -10.98 -41.43
C THR A 421 5.93 -12.18 -40.55
N THR A 422 5.50 -12.16 -39.29
CA THR A 422 5.48 -13.37 -38.45
C THR A 422 4.12 -13.52 -37.78
N ALA A 423 3.50 -14.66 -38.05
CA ALA A 423 2.14 -15.00 -37.68
C ALA A 423 1.93 -15.02 -36.16
N THR A 424 0.86 -14.36 -35.72
CA THR A 424 0.39 -14.37 -34.33
C THR A 424 -0.56 -15.54 -34.14
N THR A 425 -0.14 -16.56 -33.40
CA THR A 425 -1.05 -17.55 -32.83
C THR A 425 -1.50 -17.07 -31.45
N SER A 426 -2.79 -16.76 -31.35
CA SER A 426 -3.48 -16.33 -30.14
C SER A 426 -3.58 -17.50 -29.15
N GLY A 427 -2.76 -17.47 -28.10
CA GLY A 427 -2.86 -18.36 -26.95
C GLY A 427 -3.51 -17.65 -25.77
N VAL A 428 -4.78 -17.95 -25.50
CA VAL A 428 -5.48 -17.54 -24.29
C VAL A 428 -4.83 -18.29 -23.12
N ALA A 429 -4.02 -17.59 -22.30
CA ALA A 429 -3.44 -18.16 -21.10
C ALA A 429 -4.37 -17.88 -19.91
N ASN A 430 -5.06 -18.94 -19.46
CA ASN A 430 -5.74 -18.96 -18.18
C ASN A 430 -4.74 -18.60 -17.07
N LEU A 431 -5.11 -17.61 -16.25
CA LEU A 431 -4.40 -17.21 -15.05
C LEU A 431 -4.47 -18.35 -14.02
N ALA A 432 -3.54 -19.30 -14.12
CA ALA A 432 -3.32 -20.29 -13.09
C ALA A 432 -2.62 -19.60 -11.91
N THR A 433 -3.37 -19.39 -10.83
CA THR A 433 -2.86 -18.99 -9.52
C THR A 433 -1.85 -20.01 -9.02
N THR A 434 -0.56 -19.75 -9.27
CA THR A 434 0.52 -20.44 -8.56
C THR A 434 0.58 -19.85 -7.15
N VAL A 435 0.22 -20.70 -6.17
CA VAL A 435 0.51 -20.52 -4.75
C VAL A 435 2.04 -20.53 -4.61
N GLY A 436 2.64 -19.33 -4.69
CA GLY A 436 4.06 -19.11 -4.45
C GLY A 436 4.37 -19.24 -2.97
N ALA A 437 5.34 -20.10 -2.66
CA ALA A 437 5.77 -20.52 -1.35
C ALA A 437 6.00 -19.38 -0.34
N LEU A 438 5.62 -19.66 0.91
CA LEU A 438 6.10 -18.96 2.10
C LEU A 438 7.64 -19.00 2.10
N ALA A 439 8.26 -17.88 1.74
CA ALA A 439 9.65 -17.66 2.08
C ALA A 439 9.72 -17.57 3.60
N VAL A 440 10.36 -18.57 4.22
CA VAL A 440 10.83 -18.51 5.60
C VAL A 440 11.80 -17.33 5.65
N SER A 441 11.32 -16.18 6.13
CA SER A 441 12.16 -15.02 6.41
C SER A 441 13.09 -15.43 7.55
N PHE A 442 14.28 -15.94 7.24
CA PHE A 442 15.38 -15.96 8.19
C PHE A 442 15.58 -14.53 8.66
N GLY A 443 15.42 -14.32 9.96
CA GLY A 443 15.62 -13.03 10.59
C GLY A 443 17.01 -12.50 10.22
N LEU A 444 17.05 -11.45 9.39
CA LEU A 444 18.20 -10.58 9.40
C LEU A 444 18.10 -9.74 10.67
N THR A 445 18.93 -10.12 11.63
CA THR A 445 19.27 -9.33 12.79
C THR A 445 19.66 -7.93 12.33
N PHE A 446 18.78 -6.95 12.54
CA PHE A 446 19.17 -5.54 12.51
C PHE A 446 20.08 -5.31 13.72
N LEU A 447 21.39 -5.44 13.51
CA LEU A 447 22.37 -4.77 14.33
C LEU A 447 22.34 -3.29 13.94
N MET A 448 21.90 -2.48 14.90
CA MET A 448 21.91 -1.03 14.86
C MET A 448 23.31 -0.50 14.55
N GLY A 449 23.36 0.46 13.63
CA GLY A 449 24.51 1.31 13.30
C GLY A 449 24.01 2.50 12.52
#